data_AF-A0A915V594-F1
#
_entry.id   AF-A0A915V594-F1
#
_cell.length_a   1.000
_cell.length_b   1.000
_cell.length_c   1.000
_cell.angle_alpha   90.00
_cell.angle_beta   90.00
_cell.angle_gamma   90.00
#
_symmetry.space_group_name_H-M   'P 1'
#
loop_
_entity.id
_entity.type
_entity.pdbx_description
1 polymer ?
#
loop_
_entity_poly.entity_id
_entity_poly.type
_entity_poly.pdbx_seq_one_letter_code
_entity_poly.pdbx_strand_id
1 'polypeptide(L)'
;MNRLHLRYLIISFVATASVAILIQLFLLSLLERNNALMAGAALSAGWWGNLATAATIAIMAGRKAATGFTDPRVGKVLGTAVGLWVGVGAIMGLVASTLVLGGQVPGAEVRPGLILIFGLVSLGISLVAATIAGRETAHPPEAEEEA
;
A
#
# COMPACT_ATOMS: atom_id res chain seq x y z
N MET A 1 -16.38 7.29 14.62
CA MET A 1 -15.42 6.29 14.13
C MET A 1 -15.11 5.31 15.26
N ASN A 2 -15.46 4.03 15.11
CA ASN A 2 -15.38 3.05 16.21
C ASN A 2 -13.90 2.70 16.51
N ARG A 3 -13.50 2.59 17.80
CA ARG A 3 -12.10 2.28 18.22
C ARG A 3 -11.52 1.04 17.53
N LEU A 4 -12.37 0.09 17.19
CA LEU A 4 -12.02 -1.12 16.44
C LEU A 4 -11.50 -0.82 15.01
N HIS A 5 -12.10 0.15 14.31
CA HIS A 5 -11.69 0.51 12.95
C HIS A 5 -10.33 1.20 12.95
N LEU A 6 -10.09 2.09 13.92
CA LEU A 6 -8.78 2.72 14.10
C LEU A 6 -7.70 1.68 14.41
N ARG A 7 -7.99 0.68 15.25
CA ARG A 7 -7.06 -0.41 15.56
C ARG A 7 -6.72 -1.25 14.33
N TYR A 8 -7.70 -1.65 13.52
CA TYR A 8 -7.43 -2.41 12.31
C TYR A 8 -6.58 -1.62 11.30
N LEU A 9 -6.84 -0.31 11.18
CA LEU A 9 -6.07 0.57 10.30
C LEU A 9 -4.62 0.74 10.77
N ILE A 10 -4.38 0.85 12.08
CA ILE A 10 -3.03 0.90 12.65
C ILE A 10 -2.31 -0.44 12.47
N ILE A 11 -2.99 -1.57 12.75
CA ILE A 11 -2.39 -2.91 12.62
C ILE A 11 -2.02 -3.19 11.16
N SER A 12 -2.90 -2.87 10.22
CA SER A 12 -2.62 -3.09 8.81
C SER A 12 -1.48 -2.20 8.31
N PHE A 13 -1.44 -0.93 8.75
CA PHE A 13 -0.32 -0.03 8.47
C PHE A 13 1.02 -0.58 8.99
N VAL A 14 1.06 -1.01 10.25
CA VAL A 14 2.27 -1.57 10.88
C VAL A 14 2.72 -2.86 10.18
N ALA A 15 1.79 -3.78 9.92
CA ALA A 15 2.10 -5.04 9.23
C ALA A 15 2.67 -4.79 7.82
N THR A 16 2.13 -3.82 7.09
CA THR A 16 2.63 -3.43 5.76
C THR A 16 4.05 -2.88 5.83
N ALA A 17 4.27 -1.95 6.75
CA ALA A 17 5.59 -1.34 6.94
C ALA A 17 6.64 -2.39 7.31
N SER A 18 6.29 -3.34 8.18
CA SER A 18 7.19 -4.44 8.57
C SER A 18 7.55 -5.36 7.38
N VAL A 19 6.56 -5.78 6.58
CA VAL A 19 6.81 -6.67 5.43
C VAL A 19 7.67 -5.97 4.37
N ALA A 20 7.41 -4.70 4.08
CA ALA A 20 8.20 -3.93 3.13
C ALA A 20 9.67 -3.82 3.56
N ILE A 21 9.92 -3.54 4.85
CA ILE A 21 11.27 -3.47 5.43
C ILE A 21 11.96 -4.85 5.33
N LEU A 22 11.27 -5.93 5.67
CA LEU A 22 11.85 -7.29 5.65
C LEU A 22 12.24 -7.74 4.24
N ILE A 23 11.37 -7.51 3.24
CA ILE A 23 11.67 -7.81 1.83
C ILE A 23 12.90 -7.03 1.38
N GLN A 24 12.98 -5.75 1.76
CA GLN A 24 14.10 -4.89 1.38
C GLN A 24 15.42 -5.32 2.03
N LEU A 25 15.42 -5.65 3.33
CA LEU A 25 16.60 -6.15 4.02
C LEU A 25 17.07 -7.50 3.46
N PHE A 26 16.13 -8.38 3.11
CA PHE A 26 16.44 -9.67 2.48
C PHE A 26 17.12 -9.50 1.12
N LEU A 27 16.63 -8.61 0.26
CA LEU A 27 17.21 -8.35 -1.05
C LEU A 27 18.61 -7.71 -0.97
N LEU A 28 18.84 -6.85 0.03
CA LEU A 28 20.17 -6.27 0.28
C LEU A 28 21.19 -7.35 0.69
N SER A 29 20.75 -8.42 1.37
CA SER A 29 21.64 -9.51 1.78
C SER A 29 22.04 -10.51 0.67
N LEU A 30 21.36 -10.52 -0.48
CA LEU A 30 21.52 -11.57 -1.50
C LEU A 30 22.42 -11.22 -2.69
N LEU A 31 22.81 -9.95 -2.87
CA LEU A 31 23.60 -9.50 -4.02
C LEU A 31 24.87 -8.84 -3.48
N GLU A 32 26.07 -9.30 -3.85
CA GLU A 32 27.33 -8.85 -3.20
C GLU A 32 28.32 -8.14 -4.14
N ARG A 33 27.95 -7.76 -5.37
CA ARG A 33 28.94 -7.35 -6.38
C ARG A 33 28.85 -5.92 -6.92
N ASN A 34 27.77 -5.18 -6.68
CA ASN A 34 27.64 -3.81 -7.20
C ASN A 34 26.66 -2.94 -6.39
N ASN A 35 27.15 -2.30 -5.33
CA ASN A 35 26.35 -1.66 -4.28
C ASN A 35 25.29 -0.65 -4.79
N ALA A 36 25.58 0.11 -5.85
CA ALA A 36 24.63 1.09 -6.40
C ALA A 36 23.48 0.44 -7.18
N LEU A 37 23.79 -0.56 -8.03
CA LEU A 37 22.77 -1.35 -8.73
C LEU A 37 21.96 -2.21 -7.75
N MET A 38 22.59 -2.70 -6.69
CA MET A 38 21.95 -3.44 -5.60
C MET A 38 20.93 -2.60 -4.86
N ALA A 39 21.28 -1.36 -4.49
CA ALA A 39 20.38 -0.45 -3.81
C ALA A 39 19.15 -0.14 -4.66
N GLY A 40 19.32 0.08 -5.97
CA GLY A 40 18.21 0.29 -6.91
C GLY A 40 17.31 -0.93 -7.07
N ALA A 41 17.88 -2.14 -7.18
CA ALA A 41 17.13 -3.38 -7.29
C ALA A 41 16.35 -3.69 -5.99
N ALA A 42 16.99 -3.54 -4.84
CA ALA A 42 16.36 -3.73 -3.53
C ALA A 42 15.23 -2.72 -3.29
N LEU A 43 15.42 -1.45 -3.66
CA LEU A 43 14.37 -0.43 -3.60
C LEU A 43 13.17 -0.80 -4.49
N SER A 44 13.43 -1.22 -5.73
CA SER A 44 12.37 -1.53 -6.70
C SER A 44 11.55 -2.75 -6.27
N ALA A 45 12.21 -3.82 -5.82
CA ALA A 45 11.51 -5.01 -5.37
C ALA A 45 10.84 -4.81 -3.98
N GLY A 46 11.45 -4.03 -3.08
CA GLY A 46 10.78 -3.58 -1.85
C GLY A 46 9.54 -2.72 -2.13
N TRP A 47 9.60 -1.84 -3.13
CA TRP A 47 8.45 -1.06 -3.58
C TRP A 47 7.33 -1.94 -4.13
N TRP A 48 7.64 -2.95 -4.95
CA TRP A 48 6.65 -3.93 -5.42
C TRP A 48 5.98 -4.70 -4.27
N GLY A 49 6.77 -5.14 -3.28
CA GLY A 49 6.24 -5.79 -2.07
C GLY A 49 5.29 -4.86 -1.30
N ASN A 50 5.74 -3.63 -1.03
CA ASN A 50 4.93 -2.60 -0.38
C ASN A 50 3.64 -2.32 -1.15
N LEU A 51 3.70 -2.23 -2.48
CA LEU A 51 2.55 -2.01 -3.35
C LEU A 51 1.53 -3.15 -3.28
N ALA A 52 1.99 -4.40 -3.42
CA ALA A 52 1.12 -5.57 -3.36
C ALA A 52 0.42 -5.69 -1.99
N THR A 53 1.16 -5.46 -0.91
CA THR A 53 0.61 -5.47 0.46
C THR A 53 -0.38 -4.32 0.67
N ALA A 54 -0.04 -3.10 0.24
CA ALA A 54 -0.93 -1.95 0.32
C ALA A 54 -2.22 -2.18 -0.46
N ALA A 55 -2.15 -2.69 -1.69
CA ALA A 55 -3.33 -3.03 -2.49
C ALA A 55 -4.22 -4.07 -1.79
N THR A 56 -3.61 -5.15 -1.25
CA THR A 56 -4.34 -6.21 -0.54
C THR A 56 -5.07 -5.66 0.68
N ILE A 57 -4.40 -4.82 1.47
CA ILE A 57 -4.98 -4.19 2.66
C ILE A 57 -6.05 -3.17 2.29
N ALA A 58 -5.83 -2.38 1.25
CA ALA A 58 -6.80 -1.43 0.72
C ALA A 58 -8.10 -2.14 0.33
N ILE A 59 -8.01 -3.30 -0.35
CA ILE A 59 -9.17 -4.13 -0.68
C ILE A 59 -9.87 -4.63 0.58
N MET A 60 -9.16 -5.33 1.47
CA MET A 60 -9.77 -5.92 2.68
C MET A 60 -10.42 -4.86 3.57
N ALA A 61 -9.74 -3.73 3.79
CA ALA A 61 -10.25 -2.64 4.61
C ALA A 61 -11.41 -1.91 3.92
N GLY A 62 -11.36 -1.74 2.59
CA GLY A 62 -12.45 -1.17 1.79
C GLY A 62 -13.72 -2.02 1.88
N ARG A 63 -13.61 -3.34 1.68
CA ARG A 63 -14.74 -4.28 1.84
C ARG A 63 -15.31 -4.22 3.25
N LYS A 64 -14.44 -4.27 4.26
CA LYS A 64 -14.85 -4.23 5.67
C LYS A 64 -15.57 -2.92 6.03
N ALA A 65 -15.09 -1.79 5.51
CA ALA A 65 -15.71 -0.50 5.75
C ALA A 65 -17.09 -0.39 5.09
N ALA A 66 -17.27 -0.98 3.90
CA ALA A 66 -18.53 -1.00 3.17
C ALA A 66 -19.51 -2.09 3.62
N THR A 67 -19.10 -2.99 4.51
CA THR A 67 -19.96 -4.08 5.00
C THR A 67 -21.16 -3.53 5.76
N GLY A 68 -22.37 -3.94 5.37
CA GLY A 68 -23.62 -3.49 5.99
C GLY A 68 -24.26 -2.26 5.33
N PHE A 69 -23.66 -1.73 4.26
CA PHE A 69 -24.28 -0.73 3.41
C PHE A 69 -24.81 -1.38 2.13
N THR A 70 -25.97 -0.92 1.65
CA THR A 70 -26.60 -1.41 0.41
C THR A 70 -26.47 -0.43 -0.76
N ASP A 71 -26.09 0.83 -0.48
CA ASP A 71 -25.89 1.84 -1.52
C ASP A 71 -24.44 1.78 -2.05
N PRO A 72 -24.24 1.49 -3.35
CA PRO A 72 -22.90 1.45 -3.95
C PRO A 72 -22.15 2.79 -3.88
N ARG A 73 -22.85 3.92 -3.80
CA ARG A 73 -22.24 5.24 -3.65
C ARG A 73 -21.57 5.39 -2.30
N VAL A 74 -22.21 4.90 -1.24
CA VAL A 74 -21.67 4.91 0.12
C VAL A 74 -20.45 3.99 0.21
N GLY A 75 -20.56 2.78 -0.37
CA GLY A 75 -19.44 1.84 -0.47
C GLY A 75 -18.23 2.44 -1.20
N LYS A 76 -18.46 3.16 -2.30
CA LYS A 76 -17.42 3.89 -3.05
C LYS A 76 -16.70 4.93 -2.19
N VAL A 77 -17.45 5.79 -1.50
CA VAL A 77 -16.89 6.87 -0.65
C VAL A 77 -16.06 6.30 0.49
N LEU A 78 -16.56 5.27 1.18
CA LEU A 78 -15.85 4.60 2.26
C LEU A 78 -14.58 3.91 1.75
N GLY A 79 -14.68 3.22 0.61
CA GLY A 79 -13.55 2.63 -0.09
C GLY A 79 -12.48 3.66 -0.45
N THR A 80 -12.86 4.80 -1.03
CA THR A 80 -11.92 5.88 -1.36
C THR A 80 -11.23 6.46 -0.12
N ALA A 81 -11.98 6.70 0.96
CA ALA A 81 -11.42 7.21 2.22
C ALA A 81 -10.40 6.24 2.81
N VAL A 82 -10.69 4.93 2.81
CA VAL A 82 -9.75 3.89 3.25
C VAL A 82 -8.54 3.80 2.34
N GLY A 83 -8.74 3.80 1.02
CA GLY A 83 -7.67 3.74 0.03
C GLY A 83 -6.70 4.91 0.14
N LEU A 84 -7.19 6.10 0.48
CA LEU A 84 -6.36 7.28 0.74
C LEU A 84 -5.42 7.04 1.93
N TRP A 85 -5.96 6.56 3.05
CA TRP A 85 -5.16 6.27 4.25
C TRP A 85 -4.12 5.18 4.01
N VAL A 86 -4.49 4.10 3.32
CA VAL A 86 -3.56 3.02 2.98
C VAL A 86 -2.47 3.51 2.03
N GLY A 87 -2.82 4.33 1.04
CA GLY A 87 -1.87 4.91 0.09
C GLY A 87 -0.88 5.88 0.76
N VAL A 88 -1.35 6.74 1.67
CA VAL A 88 -0.46 7.58 2.51
C VAL A 88 0.49 6.69 3.32
N GLY A 89 0.00 5.59 3.86
CA GLY A 89 0.82 4.63 4.59
C GLY A 89 1.91 4.00 3.71
N ALA A 90 1.57 3.62 2.48
CA ALA A 90 2.52 3.09 1.51
C ALA A 90 3.61 4.10 1.14
N ILE A 91 3.27 5.39 1.01
CA ILE A 91 4.24 6.48 0.78
C ILE A 91 5.19 6.61 1.98
N MET A 92 4.65 6.62 3.20
CA MET A 92 5.47 6.71 4.42
C MET A 92 6.41 5.52 4.56
N GLY A 93 5.93 4.30 4.24
CA GLY A 93 6.76 3.10 4.18
C GLY A 93 7.89 3.23 3.17
N LEU A 94 7.59 3.72 1.96
CA LEU A 94 8.59 3.95 0.91
C LEU A 94 9.65 4.97 1.36
N VAL A 95 9.24 6.07 1.99
CA VAL A 95 10.16 7.11 2.52
C VAL A 95 11.06 6.52 3.61
N ALA A 96 10.49 5.78 4.57
CA ALA A 96 11.27 5.12 5.62
C ALA A 96 12.29 4.13 5.04
N SER A 97 11.86 3.31 4.10
CA SER A 97 12.70 2.39 3.32
C SER A 97 13.85 3.09 2.60
N THR A 98 13.64 4.29 2.08
CA THR A 98 14.68 5.08 1.42
C THR A 98 15.68 5.67 2.39
N LEU A 99 15.21 6.16 3.54
CA LEU A 99 16.08 6.67 4.61
C LEU A 99 16.98 5.57 5.18
N VAL A 100 16.44 4.36 5.37
CA VAL A 100 17.22 3.19 5.82
C VAL A 100 18.27 2.82 4.78
N LEU A 101 17.90 2.79 3.49
CA LEU A 101 18.82 2.47 2.41
C LEU A 101 19.98 3.48 2.31
N GLY A 102 19.69 4.79 2.46
CA GLY A 102 20.70 5.83 2.46
C GLY A 102 21.68 5.74 3.64
N GLY A 103 21.23 5.21 4.80
CA GLY A 103 22.10 4.93 5.95
C GLY A 103 22.94 3.66 5.81
N GLN A 104 22.47 2.68 5.04
CA GLN A 104 23.15 1.38 4.87
C GLN A 104 24.08 1.32 3.65
N VAL A 105 23.86 2.13 2.62
CA VAL A 105 24.65 2.13 1.38
C VAL A 105 25.20 3.55 1.10
N PRO A 106 26.36 3.90 1.67
CA PRO A 106 27.00 5.18 1.41
C PRO A 106 27.29 5.37 -0.09
N GLY A 107 26.82 6.48 -0.66
CA GLY A 107 26.96 6.78 -2.10
C GLY A 107 25.80 6.33 -2.98
N ALA A 108 24.77 5.67 -2.42
CA ALA A 108 23.52 5.42 -3.14
C ALA A 108 22.69 6.72 -3.23
N GLU A 109 22.79 7.43 -4.35
CA GLU A 109 21.94 8.60 -4.62
C GLU A 109 20.54 8.15 -5.06
N VAL A 110 19.59 8.17 -4.13
CA VAL A 110 18.18 7.95 -4.50
C VAL A 110 17.59 9.26 -4.99
N ARG A 111 17.18 9.27 -6.27
CA ARG A 111 16.53 10.44 -6.88
C ARG A 111 15.17 10.69 -6.22
N PRO A 112 14.92 11.88 -5.63
CA PRO A 112 13.64 12.19 -5.00
C PRO A 112 12.43 12.04 -5.94
N GLY A 113 12.65 12.31 -7.23
CA GLY A 113 11.61 12.11 -8.26
C GLY A 113 11.13 10.66 -8.39
N LEU A 114 11.98 9.67 -8.14
CA LEU A 114 11.56 8.26 -8.16
C LEU A 114 10.66 7.92 -6.97
N ILE A 115 10.99 8.45 -5.79
CA ILE A 115 10.16 8.28 -4.58
C ILE A 115 8.78 8.88 -4.82
N LEU A 116 8.72 10.06 -5.43
CA LEU A 116 7.46 10.72 -5.79
C LEU A 116 6.63 9.86 -6.75
N ILE A 117 7.22 9.38 -7.84
CA ILE A 117 6.52 8.56 -8.84
C ILE A 117 6.02 7.26 -8.22
N PHE A 118 6.88 6.53 -7.51
CA PHE A 118 6.52 5.28 -6.83
C PHE A 118 5.44 5.50 -5.77
N GLY A 119 5.53 6.59 -5.01
CA GLY A 119 4.51 6.98 -4.03
C GLY A 119 3.16 7.27 -4.67
N LEU A 120 3.13 8.05 -5.77
CA LEU A 120 1.90 8.37 -6.50
C LEU A 120 1.25 7.13 -7.11
N VAL A 121 2.06 6.20 -7.65
CA VAL A 121 1.55 4.93 -8.17
C VAL A 121 0.94 4.09 -7.05
N SER A 122 1.64 3.96 -5.91
CA SER A 122 1.11 3.22 -4.75
C SER A 122 -0.18 3.83 -4.19
N LEU A 123 -0.25 5.16 -4.15
CA LEU A 123 -1.45 5.89 -3.75
C LEU A 123 -2.60 5.64 -4.73
N GLY A 124 -2.36 5.79 -6.03
CA GLY A 124 -3.37 5.57 -7.07
C GLY A 124 -3.94 4.16 -7.05
N ILE A 125 -3.07 3.15 -6.95
CA ILE A 125 -3.49 1.74 -6.88
C ILE A 125 -4.30 1.48 -5.61
N SER A 126 -3.85 1.96 -4.45
CA SER A 126 -4.57 1.78 -3.18
C SER A 126 -5.96 2.43 -3.21
N LEU A 127 -6.06 3.63 -3.79
CA LEU A 127 -7.32 4.36 -3.98
C LEU A 127 -8.29 3.58 -4.87
N VAL A 128 -7.84 3.18 -6.07
CA VAL A 128 -8.68 2.46 -7.04
C VAL A 128 -9.13 1.12 -6.45
N ALA A 129 -8.22 0.34 -5.88
CA ALA A 129 -8.50 -0.98 -5.34
C ALA A 129 -9.51 -0.94 -4.18
N ALA A 130 -9.33 -0.05 -3.20
CA ALA A 130 -10.28 0.08 -2.09
C ALA A 130 -11.63 0.64 -2.53
N THR A 131 -11.64 1.57 -3.50
CA THR A 131 -12.87 2.18 -4.03
C THR A 131 -13.74 1.15 -4.74
N ILE A 132 -13.14 0.33 -5.61
CA ILE A 132 -13.85 -0.75 -6.31
C ILE A 132 -14.35 -1.78 -5.30
N ALA A 133 -13.47 -2.24 -4.42
CA ALA A 133 -13.82 -3.25 -3.41
C ALA A 133 -14.95 -2.77 -2.47
N GLY A 134 -14.93 -1.50 -2.08
CA GLY A 134 -16.00 -0.90 -1.27
C GLY A 134 -17.33 -0.82 -2.03
N ARG A 135 -17.31 -0.44 -3.31
CA ARG A 135 -18.51 -0.40 -4.16
C ARG A 135 -19.13 -1.79 -4.32
N GLU A 136 -18.33 -2.78 -4.69
CA GLU A 136 -18.78 -4.16 -4.95
C GLU A 136 -19.31 -4.83 -3.68
N THR A 137 -18.78 -4.48 -2.51
CA THR A 137 -19.28 -5.05 -1.25
C THR A 137 -20.65 -4.48 -0.89
N ALA A 138 -20.94 -3.23 -1.25
CA ALA A 138 -22.23 -2.60 -0.99
C ALA A 138 -23.31 -3.01 -2.01
N HIS A 139 -22.91 -3.33 -3.24
CA HIS A 139 -23.78 -3.88 -4.27
C HIS A 139 -23.03 -4.96 -5.06
N PRO A 140 -23.23 -6.25 -4.72
CA PRO A 140 -22.59 -7.35 -5.42
C PRO A 140 -23.06 -7.41 -6.88
N PRO A 141 -22.18 -7.71 -7.86
CA PRO A 141 -22.53 -7.73 -9.27
C PRO A 141 -23.64 -8.74 -9.62
N GLU A 142 -23.82 -9.79 -8.82
CA GLU A 142 -24.92 -10.76 -8.97
C GLU A 142 -26.32 -10.12 -8.81
N ALA A 143 -26.43 -9.00 -8.09
CA ALA A 143 -27.69 -8.27 -7.94
C ALA A 143 -28.06 -7.43 -9.18
N GLU A 144 -27.13 -7.23 -10.13
CA GLU A 144 -27.37 -6.54 -11.40
C GLU A 144 -27.82 -7.52 -12.51
N GLU A 145 -27.54 -8.82 -12.38
CA GLU A 145 -27.94 -9.85 -13.37
C GLU A 145 -29.39 -10.34 -13.17
N GLU A 146 -29.99 -10.13 -12.01
CA GLU A 146 -31.35 -10.57 -11.67
C GLU A 146 -32.45 -9.48 -11.84
N ALA A 147 -32.08 -8.28 -12.29
CA ALA A 147 -32.99 -7.12 -12.45
C ALA A 147 -33.26 -6.78 -13.93
#